data_AF-A0A7V3I3C3-F1
#
_entry.id   AF-A0A7V3I3C3-F1
#
_cell.length_a   1.000
_cell.length_b   1.000
_cell.length_c   1.000
_cell.angle_alpha   90.00
_cell.angle_beta   90.00
_cell.angle_gamma   90.00
#
_symmetry.space_group_name_H-M   'P 1'
#
loop_
_entity.id
_entity.type
_entity.pdbx_description
1 polymer ?
#
loop_
_entity_poly.entity_id
_entity_poly.type
_entity_poly.pdbx_seq_one_letter_code
_entity_poly.pdbx_strand_id
1 'polypeptide(L)'
;MFVGILATSHGAHYEFGIAQGLGKPSIIIKTPSIEESFIAQGTSNSFENVYTLKLKTEAEVEQALVTPEVRRFLRRFLPVTGE
;
A
#
# COMPACT_ATOMS: atom_id res chain seq x y z
N MET A 1 -1.94 -9.51 4.08
CA MET A 1 -2.07 -8.16 3.52
C MET A 1 -0.85 -7.37 3.96
N PHE A 2 -0.33 -6.49 3.12
CA PHE A 2 0.76 -5.58 3.48
C PHE A 2 0.26 -4.14 3.45
N VAL A 3 0.62 -3.34 4.44
CA VAL A 3 0.38 -1.89 4.46
C VAL A 3 1.67 -1.26 4.96
N GLY A 4 2.29 -0.39 4.16
CA GLY A 4 3.59 0.13 4.55
C GLY A 4 4.12 1.25 3.67
N ILE A 5 5.23 1.82 4.12
CA ILE A 5 6.00 2.85 3.43
C ILE A 5 7.28 2.21 2.91
N LEU A 6 7.51 2.32 1.59
CA LEU A 6 8.69 1.74 0.93
C LEU A 6 9.83 2.77 0.84
N ALA A 7 10.24 3.30 1.98
CA ALA A 7 11.39 4.19 2.11
C ALA A 7 12.70 3.37 2.09
N THR A 8 13.69 3.69 2.92
CA THR A 8 14.97 2.97 2.96
C THR A 8 14.94 1.67 3.79
N SER A 9 13.78 1.28 4.33
CA SER A 9 13.65 0.10 5.19
C SER A 9 13.75 -1.21 4.39
N HIS A 10 14.86 -1.92 4.56
CA HIS A 10 15.10 -3.21 3.91
C HIS A 10 14.10 -4.28 4.37
N GLY A 11 13.69 -4.24 5.65
CA GLY A 11 12.66 -5.12 6.18
C GLY A 11 11.32 -4.88 5.50
N ALA A 12 10.92 -3.62 5.31
CA ALA A 12 9.68 -3.29 4.61
C ALA A 12 9.71 -3.75 3.14
N HIS A 13 10.86 -3.63 2.46
CA HIS A 13 11.03 -4.16 1.11
C HIS A 13 10.90 -5.68 1.05
N TYR A 14 11.51 -6.38 2.02
CA TYR A 14 11.42 -7.83 2.11
C TYR A 14 9.97 -8.29 2.33
N GLU A 15 9.28 -7.71 3.30
CA GLU A 15 7.87 -8.02 3.59
C GLU A 15 6.94 -7.71 2.40
N PHE A 16 7.17 -6.57 1.74
CA PHE A 16 6.47 -6.23 0.51
C PHE A 16 6.70 -7.27 -0.59
N GLY A 17 7.96 -7.68 -0.81
CA GLY A 17 8.31 -8.72 -1.77
C GLY A 17 7.62 -10.06 -1.48
N ILE A 18 7.59 -10.49 -0.21
CA ILE A 18 6.86 -11.70 0.21
C ILE A 18 5.36 -11.54 -0.04
N ALA A 19 4.76 -10.40 0.31
CA ALA A 19 3.35 -10.15 0.07
C ALA A 19 3.00 -10.19 -1.42
N GLN A 20 3.86 -9.64 -2.28
CA GLN A 20 3.73 -9.71 -3.74
C GLN A 20 3.85 -11.15 -4.26
N GLY A 21 4.85 -11.91 -3.81
CA GLY A 21 5.04 -13.30 -4.21
C GLY A 21 3.86 -14.21 -3.81
N LEU A 22 3.14 -13.86 -2.75
CA LEU A 22 1.94 -14.56 -2.28
C LEU A 22 0.63 -14.01 -2.87
N GLY A 23 0.68 -13.05 -3.80
CA GLY A 23 -0.50 -12.43 -4.40
C GLY A 23 -1.38 -11.69 -3.39
N LYS A 24 -0.83 -11.25 -2.25
CA LYS A 24 -1.60 -10.55 -1.21
C LYS A 24 -1.82 -9.09 -1.60
N PRO A 25 -2.98 -8.50 -1.24
CA PRO A 25 -3.19 -7.08 -1.42
C PRO A 25 -2.16 -6.29 -0.60
N SER A 26 -1.61 -5.24 -1.23
CA SER A 26 -0.61 -4.36 -0.65
C SER A 26 -1.04 -2.90 -0.80
N ILE A 27 -1.01 -2.14 0.28
CA ILE A 27 -1.24 -0.69 0.26
C ILE A 27 0.09 0.00 0.53
N ILE A 28 0.55 0.81 -0.43
CA ILE A 28 1.80 1.56 -0.32
C ILE A 28 1.48 3.01 -0.02
N ILE A 29 1.99 3.51 1.11
CA ILE A 29 1.81 4.89 1.53
C ILE A 29 2.98 5.72 1.00
N LYS A 30 2.67 6.81 0.31
CA LYS A 30 3.61 7.79 -0.23
C LYS A 30 3.29 9.17 0.34
N THR A 31 4.29 9.86 0.87
CA THR A 31 4.18 11.20 1.45
C THR A 31 5.41 12.01 1.05
N PRO A 32 5.29 13.33 0.77
CA PRO A 32 6.42 14.18 0.42
C PRO A 32 7.52 14.26 1.49
N SER A 33 7.17 13.99 2.75
CA SER A 33 8.12 14.01 3.88
C SER A 33 9.09 12.83 3.89
N ILE A 34 8.82 11.78 3.12
CA ILE A 34 9.61 10.54 3.11
C ILE A 34 10.09 10.27 1.69
N GLU A 35 11.40 10.16 1.54
CA GLU A 35 12.04 9.85 0.26
C GLU A 35 11.65 8.45 -0.22
N GLU A 36 11.24 8.37 -1.50
CA GLU A 36 10.87 7.10 -2.13
C GLU A 36 12.12 6.27 -2.47
N SER A 37 12.09 4.98 -2.14
CA SER A 37 13.10 4.06 -2.65
C SER A 37 12.89 3.71 -4.12
N PHE A 38 13.93 3.15 -4.73
CA PHE A 38 13.84 2.52 -6.06
C PHE A 38 12.70 1.49 -6.14
N ILE A 39 12.48 0.70 -5.08
CA ILE A 39 11.39 -0.29 -5.03
C ILE A 39 10.03 0.42 -5.09
N ALA A 40 9.84 1.49 -4.31
CA ALA A 40 8.59 2.27 -4.27
C ALA A 40 8.24 2.94 -5.60
N GLN A 41 9.26 3.35 -6.36
CA GLN A 41 9.07 3.96 -7.68
C GLN A 41 8.49 2.94 -8.66
N GLY A 42 8.96 1.68 -8.59
CA GLY A 42 8.50 0.56 -9.42
C GLY A 42 7.07 0.08 -9.14
N THR A 43 6.48 0.40 -7.99
CA THR A 43 5.11 -0.07 -7.64
C THR A 43 3.99 0.77 -8.24
N SER A 44 4.31 1.90 -8.88
CA SER A 44 3.34 2.94 -9.20
C SER A 44 2.38 2.61 -10.35
N ASN A 45 2.66 1.62 -11.20
CA ASN A 45 1.87 1.39 -12.43
C ASN A 45 1.67 -0.08 -12.86
N SER A 46 2.10 -1.09 -12.08
CA SER A 46 2.29 -2.44 -12.66
C SER A 46 1.62 -3.62 -11.95
N PHE A 47 1.01 -3.41 -10.78
CA PHE A 47 0.50 -4.54 -9.97
C PHE A 47 -0.98 -4.38 -9.62
N GLU A 48 -1.80 -5.36 -10.05
CA GLU A 48 -3.24 -5.35 -9.81
C GLU A 48 -3.63 -5.46 -8.32
N ASN A 49 -2.74 -6.02 -7.51
CA ASN A 49 -2.85 -6.21 -6.06
C ASN A 49 -2.10 -5.15 -5.25
N VAL A 50 -1.71 -4.03 -5.86
CA VAL A 50 -1.08 -2.90 -5.17
C VAL A 50 -1.95 -1.65 -5.31
N TYR A 51 -2.24 -1.00 -4.19
CA TYR A 51 -2.89 0.30 -4.17
C TYR A 51 -1.94 1.34 -3.57
N THR A 52 -1.74 2.46 -4.27
CA THR A 52 -0.84 3.51 -3.81
C THR A 52 -1.64 4.67 -3.20
N LEU A 53 -1.47 4.90 -1.91
CA LEU A 53 -2.00 6.06 -1.19
C LEU A 53 -0.99 7.20 -1.24
N LYS A 54 -1.29 8.23 -2.02
CA LYS A 54 -0.52 9.48 -2.04
C LYS A 54 -1.13 10.46 -1.07
N LEU A 55 -0.40 10.82 -0.03
CA LEU A 55 -0.81 11.75 1.01
C LEU A 55 -0.06 13.06 0.87
N LYS A 56 -0.64 14.16 1.35
CA LYS A 56 0.09 15.42 1.47
C LYS A 56 0.94 15.44 2.73
N THR A 57 0.45 14.78 3.79
CA THR A 57 1.09 14.69 5.09
C THR A 57 0.84 13.32 5.73
N GLU A 58 1.72 12.90 6.65
CA GLU A 58 1.58 11.64 7.39
C GLU A 58 0.35 11.63 8.32
N ALA A 59 -0.13 12.79 8.74
CA ALA A 59 -1.33 12.92 9.57
C ALA A 59 -2.62 12.44 8.86
N GLU A 60 -2.60 12.35 7.53
CA GLU A 60 -3.76 11.93 6.74
C GLU A 60 -3.91 10.40 6.64
N VAL A 61 -2.92 9.62 7.11
CA VAL A 61 -2.86 8.16 6.90
C VAL A 61 -4.14 7.46 7.36
N GLU A 62 -4.59 7.72 8.58
CA GLU A 62 -5.74 7.03 9.16
C GLU A 62 -7.02 7.29 8.35
N GLN A 63 -7.26 8.55 7.97
CA GLN A 63 -8.43 8.94 7.18
C GLN A 63 -8.34 8.37 5.76
N ALA A 64 -7.14 8.37 5.17
CA ALA A 64 -6.92 7.87 3.83
C ALA A 64 -7.15 6.35 3.71
N LEU A 65 -6.82 5.58 4.76
CA LEU A 65 -7.01 4.12 4.79
C LEU A 65 -8.50 3.71 4.84
N VAL A 66 -9.39 4.56 5.33
CA VAL A 66 -10.82 4.25 5.45
C VAL A 66 -11.66 4.74 4.26
N THR A 67 -11.03 5.35 3.27
CA THR A 67 -11.69 5.89 2.07
C THR A 67 -12.45 4.83 1.28
N PRO A 68 -13.54 5.21 0.57
CA PRO A 68 -14.29 4.30 -0.30
C PRO A 68 -13.42 3.60 -1.34
N GLU A 69 -12.37 4.26 -1.83
CA GLU A 69 -11.43 3.73 -2.81
C GLU A 69 -10.58 2.59 -2.24
N VAL A 70 -10.02 2.78 -1.04
CA VAL A 70 -9.26 1.71 -0.34
C VAL A 70 -10.18 0.54 -0.03
N ARG A 71 -11.40 0.79 0.45
CA ARG A 71 -12.40 -0.26 0.68
C ARG A 71 -12.70 -1.02 -0.61
N ARG A 72 -12.92 -0.33 -1.73
CA ARG A 72 -13.16 -0.94 -3.04
C ARG A 72 -12.00 -1.82 -3.48
N PHE A 73 -10.76 -1.36 -3.28
CA PHE A 73 -9.57 -2.16 -3.55
C PHE A 73 -9.56 -3.44 -2.70
N LEU A 74 -9.75 -3.32 -1.38
CA LEU A 74 -9.71 -4.45 -0.46
C LEU A 74 -10.82 -5.49 -0.70
N ARG A 75 -12.01 -5.05 -1.13
CA ARG A 75 -13.14 -5.95 -1.48
C ARG A 75 -12.82 -6.95 -2.58
N ARG A 76 -11.80 -6.70 -3.41
CA ARG A 76 -11.34 -7.66 -4.44
C ARG A 76 -10.61 -8.87 -3.83
N PHE A 77 -10.15 -8.78 -2.58
CA PHE A 77 -9.26 -9.76 -1.95
C PHE A 77 -9.78 -10.30 -0.62
N LEU A 78 -10.63 -9.53 0.07
CA LEU A 78 -11.18 -9.91 1.37
C LEU A 78 -12.68 -10.19 1.23
N PRO A 79 -13.16 -11.37 1.66
CA PRO A 79 -14.59 -11.64 1.71
C PRO A 79 -15.23 -10.64 2.70
N VAL A 80 -16.20 -9.86 2.21
CA VAL A 80 -16.94 -8.92 3.06
C VAL A 80 -17.97 -9.72 3.85
N THR A 81 -17.64 -10.08 5.08
CA THR A 81 -18.65 -10.54 6.05
C THR A 81 -19.13 -9.33 6.84
N GLY A 82 -20.29 -8.78 6.47
CA GLY A 82 -20.93 -7.67 7.18
C GLY A 82 -21.61 -6.68 6.25
N GLU A 83 -22.78 -7.05 5.74
CA GLU A 83 -23.89 -6.13 5.43
C GLU A 83 -25.06 -6.50 6.34
#